data_AF-U3CGH8-F1
#
_entry.id   AF-U3CGH8-F1
#
_cell.length_a   1.000
_cell.length_b   1.000
_cell.length_c   1.000
_cell.angle_alpha   90.00
_cell.angle_beta   90.00
_cell.angle_gamma   90.00
#
_symmetry.space_group_name_H-M   'P 1'
#
loop_
_entity.id
_entity.type
_entity.pdbx_description
1 polymer ?
#
loop_
_entity_poly.entity_id
_entity_poly.type
_entity_poly.pdbx_seq_one_letter_code
_entity_poly.pdbx_strand_id
1 'polypeptide(L)'
;MIFQYRDGIYSLARITGPTHNLLRIKLADENVGKVAVTALSEEPPINITLDEVHRQVTEGIEYIKANRQSGFYVSEVQYVPSDTFSPTVYRNLIIEIAKRIEKIALSDSSQSHIT
;
A
#
# COMPACT_ATOMS: atom_id res chain seq x y z
N MET A 1 -1.02 6.43 -12.62
CA MET A 1 -1.41 5.71 -11.38
C MET A 1 -2.72 6.29 -10.90
N ILE A 2 -3.62 5.48 -10.32
CA ILE A 2 -4.92 5.92 -9.78
C ILE A 2 -4.94 5.67 -8.28
N PHE A 3 -5.14 6.73 -7.48
CA PHE A 3 -5.37 6.63 -6.03
C PHE A 3 -6.85 6.60 -5.73
N GLN A 4 -7.27 5.86 -4.71
CA GLN A 4 -8.62 5.93 -4.19
C GLN A 4 -8.61 5.67 -2.68
N TYR A 5 -9.52 6.33 -1.96
CA TYR A 5 -9.90 5.96 -0.61
C TYR A 5 -11.41 5.69 -0.58
N ARG A 6 -11.81 4.51 -0.12
CA ARG A 6 -13.22 4.11 -0.05
C ARG A 6 -13.40 3.09 1.07
N ASP A 7 -14.44 3.29 1.89
CA ASP A 7 -14.84 2.35 2.95
C ASP A 7 -13.68 1.94 3.88
N GLY A 8 -12.81 2.89 4.24
CA GLY A 8 -11.64 2.63 5.11
C GLY A 8 -10.43 2.00 4.42
N ILE A 9 -10.47 1.83 3.09
CA ILE A 9 -9.42 1.18 2.31
C ILE A 9 -8.76 2.17 1.36
N TYR A 10 -7.43 2.26 1.44
CA TYR A 10 -6.62 3.00 0.48
C TYR A 10 -6.20 2.08 -0.66
N SER A 11 -6.37 2.53 -1.89
CA SER A 11 -6.06 1.77 -3.10
C SER A 11 -5.14 2.56 -4.02
N LEU A 12 -4.18 1.87 -4.62
CA LEU A 12 -3.30 2.42 -5.65
C LEU A 12 -3.15 1.44 -6.81
N ALA A 13 -3.62 1.86 -7.98
CA ALA A 13 -3.43 1.13 -9.23
C ALA A 13 -2.30 1.76 -10.07
N ARG A 14 -1.32 0.96 -10.45
CA ARG A 14 -0.35 1.29 -11.49
C ARG A 14 -0.79 0.64 -12.80
N ILE A 15 -1.27 1.49 -13.70
CA ILE A 15 -1.68 1.13 -15.07
C ILE A 15 -0.47 1.32 -15.97
N THR A 16 0.13 0.22 -16.42
CA THR A 16 1.24 0.24 -17.38
C THR A 16 0.98 -0.81 -18.46
N GLY A 17 0.31 -0.40 -19.54
CA GLY A 17 -0.04 -1.30 -20.65
C GLY A 17 -1.00 -2.41 -20.20
N PRO A 18 -0.81 -3.67 -20.63
CA PRO A 18 -1.67 -4.79 -20.21
C PRO A 18 -1.53 -5.12 -18.72
N THR A 19 -0.38 -4.77 -18.14
CA THR A 19 -0.04 -5.08 -16.77
C THR A 19 -0.63 -4.07 -15.80
N HIS A 20 -1.60 -4.53 -15.02
CA HIS A 20 -2.23 -3.77 -13.95
C HIS A 20 -1.70 -4.27 -12.61
N ASN A 21 -1.03 -3.40 -11.85
CA ASN A 21 -0.71 -3.69 -10.45
C ASN A 21 -1.69 -2.93 -9.57
N LEU A 22 -2.35 -3.61 -8.65
CA LEU A 22 -3.19 -3.00 -7.63
C LEU A 22 -2.67 -3.38 -6.25
N LEU A 23 -2.56 -2.40 -5.39
CA LEU A 23 -2.37 -2.60 -3.96
C LEU A 23 -3.49 -1.87 -3.21
N ARG A 24 -4.11 -2.58 -2.27
CA ARG A 24 -5.05 -2.02 -1.31
C ARG A 24 -4.50 -2.23 0.09
N ILE A 25 -4.69 -1.24 0.94
CA ILE A 25 -4.33 -1.35 2.36
C ILE A 25 -5.44 -0.85 3.26
N LYS A 26 -5.46 -1.42 4.45
CA LYS A 26 -6.21 -0.92 5.59
C LYS A 26 -5.23 -0.47 6.66
N LEU A 27 -5.52 0.67 7.24
CA LEU A 27 -4.73 1.19 8.35
C LEU A 27 -5.21 0.59 9.68
N ALA A 28 -4.36 0.69 10.68
CA ALA A 28 -4.70 0.44 12.07
C ALA A 28 -4.16 1.56 12.95
N ASP A 29 -4.87 1.83 14.04
CA ASP A 29 -4.51 2.81 15.05
C ASP A 29 -3.35 2.33 15.92
N GLU A 30 -3.12 1.02 15.98
CA GLU A 30 -2.06 0.38 16.75
C GLU A 30 -1.29 -0.67 15.95
N ASN A 31 -0.14 -1.07 16.49
CA ASN A 31 0.71 -2.08 15.87
C ASN A 31 0.06 -3.47 15.98
N VAL A 32 -0.42 -3.99 14.86
CA VAL A 32 -1.03 -5.34 14.79
C VAL A 32 -0.02 -6.49 14.82
N GLY A 33 1.28 -6.22 14.85
CA GLY A 33 2.36 -7.21 14.86
C GLY A 33 2.59 -7.88 13.51
N LYS A 34 1.55 -8.49 12.92
CA LYS A 34 1.61 -9.16 11.62
C LYS A 34 0.59 -8.56 10.65
N VAL A 35 1.06 -8.15 9.47
CA VAL A 35 0.22 -7.66 8.39
C VAL A 35 -0.41 -8.85 7.66
N ALA A 36 -1.74 -8.86 7.53
CA ALA A 36 -2.42 -9.86 6.69
C ALA A 36 -2.21 -9.49 5.21
N VAL A 37 -1.68 -10.41 4.40
CA VAL A 37 -1.48 -10.21 2.95
C VAL A 37 -2.32 -11.22 2.18
N THR A 38 -3.15 -10.75 1.26
CA THR A 38 -4.08 -11.60 0.50
C THR A 38 -4.12 -11.21 -0.97
N ALA A 39 -4.11 -12.21 -1.87
CA ALA A 39 -4.32 -11.97 -3.29
C ALA A 39 -5.82 -11.78 -3.57
N LEU A 40 -6.17 -10.81 -4.43
CA LEU A 40 -7.55 -10.59 -4.90
C LEU A 40 -7.91 -11.44 -6.13
N SER A 41 -6.94 -12.18 -6.66
CA SER A 41 -7.12 -13.11 -7.77
C SER A 41 -7.38 -14.52 -7.23
N GLU A 42 -8.36 -15.22 -7.81
CA GLU A 42 -8.57 -16.65 -7.55
C GLU A 42 -7.49 -17.52 -8.20
N GLU A 43 -6.89 -17.03 -9.28
CA GLU A 43 -5.79 -17.72 -9.95
C GLU A 43 -4.45 -17.35 -9.30
N PRO A 44 -3.59 -18.36 -9.02
CA PRO A 44 -2.26 -18.10 -8.51
C PRO A 44 -1.45 -17.31 -9.53
N PRO A 45 -0.65 -16.34 -9.10
CA PRO A 45 0.17 -15.58 -10.02
C PRO A 45 1.20 -16.51 -10.68
N ILE A 46 1.29 -16.49 -12.00
CA ILE A 46 2.29 -17.28 -12.71
C ILE A 46 3.71 -16.77 -12.42
N ASN A 47 3.87 -15.46 -12.19
CA ASN A 47 5.17 -14.79 -12.21
C ASN A 47 5.59 -14.14 -10.88
N ILE A 48 4.79 -14.23 -9.81
CA ILE A 48 5.18 -13.72 -8.49
C ILE A 48 4.52 -14.50 -7.35
N THR A 49 5.27 -14.93 -6.35
CA THR A 49 4.67 -15.67 -5.23
C THR A 49 4.02 -14.73 -4.21
N LEU A 50 3.11 -15.27 -3.38
CA LEU A 50 2.56 -14.55 -2.24
C LEU A 50 3.66 -14.09 -1.28
N ASP A 51 4.65 -14.96 -1.02
CA ASP A 51 5.80 -14.65 -0.15
C ASP A 51 6.62 -13.48 -0.67
N GLU A 52 6.79 -13.38 -1.99
CA GLU A 52 7.53 -12.29 -2.62
C GLU A 52 6.76 -10.97 -2.52
N VAL A 53 5.43 -11.00 -2.68
CA VAL A 53 4.60 -9.82 -2.42
C VAL A 53 4.67 -9.41 -0.95
N HIS A 54 4.56 -10.39 -0.03
CA HIS A 54 4.67 -10.16 1.41
C HIS A 54 6.02 -9.53 1.78
N ARG A 55 7.13 -10.04 1.22
CA ARG A 55 8.48 -9.48 1.39
C ARG A 55 8.53 -8.01 0.93
N GLN A 56 8.09 -7.72 -0.30
CA GLN A 56 8.11 -6.36 -0.84
C GLN A 56 7.27 -5.38 -0.02
N VAL A 57 6.09 -5.80 0.43
CA VAL A 57 5.20 -4.98 1.26
C VAL A 57 5.84 -4.71 2.62
N THR A 58 6.42 -5.74 3.25
CA THR A 58 7.12 -5.62 4.54
C THR A 58 8.28 -4.64 4.43
N GLU A 59 9.13 -4.78 3.41
CA GLU A 59 10.24 -3.85 3.16
C GLU A 59 9.76 -2.42 2.93
N GLY A 60 8.62 -2.25 2.26
CA GLY A 60 8.02 -0.93 2.06
C GLY A 60 7.53 -0.32 3.37
N ILE A 61 6.89 -1.10 4.23
CA ILE A 61 6.44 -0.67 5.56
C ILE A 61 7.62 -0.32 6.46
N GLU A 62 8.66 -1.14 6.49
CA GLU A 62 9.89 -0.87 7.24
C GLU A 62 10.57 0.40 6.74
N TYR A 63 10.64 0.59 5.42
CA TYR A 63 11.15 1.80 4.81
C TYR A 63 10.34 3.03 5.24
N ILE A 64 9.00 2.94 5.25
CA ILE A 64 8.13 4.03 5.71
C ILE A 64 8.45 4.36 7.18
N LYS A 65 8.45 3.35 8.06
CA LYS A 65 8.75 3.53 9.49
C LYS A 65 10.10 4.17 9.75
N ALA A 66 11.13 3.81 8.98
CA ALA A 66 12.47 4.34 9.16
C ALA A 66 12.64 5.79 8.63
N ASN A 67 11.84 6.20 7.64
CA ASN A 67 12.07 7.45 6.91
C ASN A 67 10.97 8.51 7.12
N ARG A 68 9.88 8.18 7.81
CA ARG A 68 8.71 9.04 7.96
C ARG A 68 8.20 9.05 9.39
N GLN A 69 7.71 10.20 9.85
CA GLN A 69 6.94 10.32 11.09
C GLN A 69 5.49 9.88 10.89
N SER A 70 5.23 8.85 10.09
CA SER A 70 3.85 8.42 9.84
C SER A 70 3.31 7.70 11.08
N GLY A 71 2.30 8.26 11.72
CA GLY A 71 1.65 7.69 12.91
C GLY A 71 0.64 6.57 12.63
N PHE A 72 0.72 5.90 11.47
CA PHE A 72 -0.22 4.83 11.10
C PHE A 72 0.46 3.47 11.03
N TYR A 73 -0.30 2.43 11.33
CA TYR A 73 0.08 1.03 11.11
C TYR A 73 -0.71 0.47 9.94
N VAL A 74 -0.21 -0.59 9.32
CA VAL A 74 -0.92 -1.33 8.26
C VAL A 74 -1.40 -2.64 8.87
N SER A 75 -2.71 -2.90 8.79
CA SER A 75 -3.32 -4.13 9.30
C SER A 75 -3.50 -5.18 8.21
N GLU A 76 -3.96 -4.74 7.05
CA GLU A 76 -4.33 -5.61 5.94
C GLU A 76 -3.78 -5.05 4.63
N VAL A 77 -3.34 -5.96 3.76
CA VAL A 77 -2.86 -5.70 2.41
C VAL A 77 -3.55 -6.67 1.48
N GLN A 78 -4.18 -6.13 0.45
CA GLN A 78 -4.74 -6.91 -0.66
C GLN A 78 -4.06 -6.50 -1.95
N TYR A 79 -3.76 -7.43 -2.83
CA TYR A 79 -3.07 -7.12 -4.07
C TYR A 79 -3.62 -7.88 -5.27
N VAL A 80 -3.49 -7.29 -6.45
CA VAL A 80 -3.68 -8.00 -7.72
C VAL A 80 -2.30 -8.34 -8.27
N PRO A 81 -1.97 -9.62 -8.46
CA PRO A 81 -0.74 -10.03 -9.09
C PRO A 81 -0.62 -9.50 -10.52
N SER A 82 0.60 -9.15 -10.89
CA SER A 82 0.94 -8.76 -12.26
C SER A 82 1.40 -9.97 -13.06
N ASP A 83 1.04 -9.98 -14.35
CA ASP A 83 1.53 -10.91 -15.37
C ASP A 83 3.02 -10.71 -15.67
N THR A 84 3.61 -9.59 -15.26
CA THR A 84 5.05 -9.35 -15.32
C THR A 84 5.66 -9.33 -13.92
N PHE A 85 6.73 -10.10 -13.69
CA PHE A 85 7.48 -10.04 -12.43
C PHE A 85 8.14 -8.67 -12.26
N SER A 86 7.98 -8.06 -11.09
CA SER A 86 8.72 -6.87 -10.70
C SER A 86 9.13 -6.98 -9.23
N PRO A 87 10.45 -6.92 -8.92
CA PRO A 87 10.97 -7.19 -7.57
C PRO A 87 10.68 -6.08 -6.56
N THR A 88 10.10 -4.96 -6.99
CA THR A 88 9.89 -3.78 -6.15
C THR A 88 8.53 -3.10 -6.35
N VAL A 89 7.65 -3.64 -7.19
CA VAL A 89 6.41 -2.94 -7.56
C VAL A 89 5.51 -2.72 -6.34
N TYR A 90 5.29 -3.74 -5.51
CA TYR A 90 4.41 -3.61 -4.34
C TYR A 90 5.05 -2.78 -3.23
N ARG A 91 6.38 -2.86 -3.09
CA ARG A 91 7.17 -1.96 -2.24
C ARG A 91 6.96 -0.50 -2.63
N ASN A 92 7.04 -0.19 -3.93
CA ASN A 92 6.87 1.17 -4.41
C ASN A 92 5.41 1.65 -4.25
N LEU A 93 4.44 0.76 -4.45
CA LEU A 93 3.02 1.09 -4.28
C LEU A 93 2.70 1.44 -2.81
N ILE A 94 3.18 0.68 -1.83
CA ILE A 94 2.91 0.98 -0.41
C ILE A 94 3.56 2.31 0.01
N ILE A 95 4.79 2.58 -0.45
CA ILE A 95 5.48 3.86 -0.19
C ILE A 95 4.70 5.04 -0.78
N GLU A 96 4.16 4.87 -1.99
CA GLU A 96 3.37 5.91 -2.65
C GLU A 96 2.00 6.13 -1.98
N ILE A 97 1.37 5.07 -1.47
CA ILE A 97 0.15 5.22 -0.64
C ILE A 97 0.48 6.03 0.62
N ALA A 98 1.55 5.68 1.34
CA ALA A 98 1.98 6.38 2.54
C ALA A 98 2.23 7.88 2.30
N LYS A 99 2.90 8.22 1.20
CA LYS A 99 3.11 9.61 0.76
C LYS A 99 1.81 10.40 0.62
N ARG A 100 0.78 9.76 0.06
CA ARG A 100 -0.51 10.41 -0.19
C ARG A 100 -1.29 10.58 1.10
N ILE A 101 -1.26 9.58 2.00
CA ILE A 101 -1.89 9.68 3.33
C ILE A 101 -1.29 10.84 4.12
N GLU A 102 0.04 10.93 4.20
CA GLU A 102 0.71 12.03 4.89
C GLU A 102 0.35 13.40 4.31
N LYS A 103 0.32 13.51 2.97
CA LYS A 103 -0.05 14.76 2.32
C LYS A 103 -1.47 15.20 2.69
N ILE A 104 -2.40 14.26 2.78
CA ILE A 104 -3.80 14.52 3.20
C ILE A 104 -3.84 14.96 4.67
N ALA A 105 -3.14 14.27 5.56
CA ALA A 105 -3.10 14.62 6.99
C ALA A 105 -2.49 16.02 7.23
N LEU A 106 -1.46 16.40 6.46
CA LEU A 106 -0.86 17.74 6.52
C LEU A 106 -1.79 18.83 5.98
N SER A 107 -2.58 18.54 4.93
CA SER A 107 -3.56 19.50 4.41
C SER A 107 -4.71 19.73 5.38
N ASP A 108 -5.18 18.69 6.08
CA ASP A 108 -6.27 18.81 7.05
C ASP A 108 -5.81 19.55 8.32
N SER A 109 -4.55 19.35 8.74
CA SER A 109 -3.98 20.01 9.92
C SER A 109 -3.75 21.52 9.71
N SER A 110 -3.51 21.94 8.47
CA SER A 110 -3.22 23.33 8.11
C SER A 110 -4.49 24.21 7.99
N GLN A 111 -5.67 23.60 7.86
CA GLN A 111 -6.97 24.28 7.81
C GLN A 111 -7.51 24.64 9.21
N SER A 112 -7.00 24.01 10.27
CA SER A 112 -7.49 24.13 11.65
C SER A 112 -6.91 25.31 12.45
N HIS A 113 -6.14 26.21 11.83
CA HIS A 113 -5.45 27.34 12.50
C HIS A 113 -5.93 28.73 12.05
N ILE A 114 -7.09 28.82 11.38
CA ILE A 114 -7.73 30.10 11.04
C ILE A 114 -9.08 30.16 11.76
N THR A 115 -9.09 30.52 13.04
CA THR A 115 -10.27 31.07 13.72
C THR A 115 -9.81 31.98 14.86
#